data_AF-A0A382IE99-F1
#
_entry.id   AF-A0A382IE99-F1
#
_cell.length_a   1.000
_cell.length_b   1.000
_cell.length_c   1.000
_cell.angle_alpha   90.00
_cell.angle_beta   90.00
_cell.angle_gamma   90.00
#
_symmetry.space_group_name_H-M   'P 1'
#
loop_
_entity.id
_entity.type
_entity.pdbx_description
1 polymer ?
#
loop_
_entity_poly.entity_id
_entity_poly.type
_entity_poly.pdbx_seq_one_letter_code
_entity_poly.pdbx_strand_id
1 'polypeptide(L)'
;DLAFDLSNNTSEEEYIAPNEAMLHLTGVMGCIMCGACVSDCTALEVDKNFLGPAALAKAYRFVGDPRDESDAERLKKYSGQGGIWDCTRCMECVEVCPKGVAPMDRIMVLRDKAIEAGFNNNNGARHTEAFNESIKHSGRLDELRLPLKTFGMFNFPALFGLLPVGLRALRRGKMPPIIHKAIPGAKKIRRIFEKLER
;
A
#
# COMPACT_ATOMS: atom_id res chain seq x y z
N ASP A 1 -20.12 -6.84 -28.49
CA ASP A 1 -18.95 -6.74 -29.37
C ASP A 1 -17.98 -5.70 -28.84
N LEU A 2 -17.05 -6.11 -27.99
CA LEU A 2 -15.92 -5.30 -27.55
C LEU A 2 -14.67 -5.99 -28.09
N ALA A 3 -14.35 -5.72 -29.35
CA ALA A 3 -13.06 -6.08 -29.91
C ALA A 3 -12.00 -5.24 -29.17
N PHE A 4 -11.18 -5.91 -28.36
CA PHE A 4 -9.96 -5.34 -27.79
C PHE A 4 -9.01 -5.09 -28.96
N ASP A 5 -8.84 -3.82 -29.33
CA ASP A 5 -7.99 -3.40 -30.43
C ASP A 5 -6.52 -3.67 -30.08
N LEU A 6 -5.98 -4.76 -30.60
CA LEU A 6 -4.58 -5.20 -30.45
C LEU A 6 -3.61 -4.44 -31.37
N SER A 7 -4.08 -3.46 -32.15
CA SER A 7 -3.31 -2.95 -33.30
C SER A 7 -2.27 -1.86 -33.00
N ASN A 8 -2.20 -1.32 -31.77
CA ASN A 8 -1.46 -0.07 -31.53
C ASN A 8 -0.30 -0.12 -30.52
N ASN A 9 0.19 -1.31 -30.12
CA ASN A 9 1.38 -1.34 -29.26
C ASN A 9 2.22 -2.62 -29.34
N THR A 10 2.71 -2.96 -30.53
CA THR A 10 3.74 -3.99 -30.67
C THR A 10 4.96 -3.35 -31.29
N SER A 11 6.07 -3.24 -30.54
CA SER A 11 7.37 -2.94 -31.12
C SER A 11 7.67 -3.94 -32.23
N GLU A 12 8.14 -3.48 -33.39
CA GLU A 12 8.47 -4.37 -34.52
C GLU A 12 9.72 -5.23 -34.26
N GLU A 13 10.40 -4.99 -33.14
CA GLU A 13 11.59 -5.73 -32.69
C GLU A 13 11.35 -6.44 -31.35
N GLU A 14 12.10 -7.53 -31.14
CA GLU A 14 12.12 -8.29 -29.88
C GLU A 14 12.78 -7.46 -28.76
N TYR A 15 12.06 -7.23 -27.67
CA TYR A 15 12.64 -6.62 -26.47
C TYR A 15 13.45 -7.64 -25.67
N ILE A 16 14.76 -7.47 -25.63
CA ILE A 16 15.67 -8.29 -24.81
C ILE A 16 15.81 -7.64 -23.43
N ALA A 17 15.16 -8.22 -22.42
CA ALA A 17 15.28 -7.76 -21.04
C ALA A 17 16.63 -8.17 -20.43
N PRO A 18 17.41 -7.24 -19.83
CA PRO A 18 18.63 -7.60 -19.14
C PRO A 18 18.33 -8.41 -17.88
N ASN A 19 19.19 -9.39 -17.57
CA ASN A 19 18.98 -10.30 -16.43
C ASN A 19 18.80 -9.56 -15.11
N GLU A 20 19.57 -8.49 -14.90
CA GLU A 20 19.56 -7.68 -13.69
C GLU A 20 18.19 -7.03 -13.46
N ALA A 21 17.52 -6.58 -14.53
CA ALA A 21 16.17 -6.01 -14.47
C ALA A 21 15.08 -7.07 -14.25
N MET A 22 15.42 -8.36 -14.25
CA MET A 22 14.50 -9.46 -13.98
C MET A 22 14.69 -10.08 -12.59
N LEU A 23 15.83 -9.84 -11.93
CA LEU A 23 16.19 -10.50 -10.67
C LEU A 23 15.16 -10.26 -9.56
N HIS A 24 14.63 -9.05 -9.43
CA HIS A 24 13.62 -8.73 -8.40
C HIS A 24 12.27 -9.44 -8.62
N LEU A 25 12.01 -9.92 -9.84
CA LEU A 25 10.79 -10.64 -10.20
C LEU A 25 10.87 -12.13 -9.88
N THR A 26 12.07 -12.69 -9.73
CA THR A 26 12.26 -14.14 -9.52
C THR A 26 11.47 -14.67 -8.32
N GLY A 27 11.50 -13.94 -7.19
CA GLY A 27 10.74 -14.30 -5.99
C GLY A 27 9.24 -14.34 -6.24
N VAL A 28 8.67 -13.32 -6.90
CA VAL A 28 7.23 -13.27 -7.17
C VAL A 28 6.76 -14.24 -8.24
N MET A 29 7.64 -14.55 -9.22
CA MET A 29 7.40 -15.58 -10.22
C MET A 29 7.40 -16.99 -9.61
N GLY A 30 8.03 -17.19 -8.45
CA GLY A 30 8.01 -18.46 -7.70
C GLY A 30 6.66 -18.79 -7.05
N CYS A 31 5.65 -17.93 -7.17
CA CYS A 31 4.30 -18.20 -6.69
C CYS A 31 3.66 -19.36 -7.46
N ILE A 32 3.29 -20.42 -6.73
CA ILE A 32 2.61 -21.61 -7.27
C ILE A 32 1.08 -21.53 -7.19
N MET A 33 0.52 -20.34 -6.87
CA MET A 33 -0.93 -20.11 -6.73
C MET A 33 -1.65 -21.07 -5.77
N CYS A 34 -0.98 -21.49 -4.68
CA CYS A 34 -1.56 -22.43 -3.71
C CYS A 34 -2.66 -21.84 -2.82
N GLY A 35 -2.76 -20.51 -2.70
CA GLY A 35 -3.81 -19.84 -1.91
C GLY A 35 -3.57 -19.74 -0.40
N ALA A 36 -2.47 -20.29 0.14
CA ALA A 36 -2.18 -20.22 1.58
C ALA A 36 -2.22 -18.78 2.13
N CYS A 37 -1.59 -17.84 1.42
CA CYS A 37 -1.58 -16.44 1.82
C CYS A 37 -2.97 -15.76 1.79
N VAL A 38 -3.89 -16.26 0.96
CA VAL A 38 -5.26 -15.76 0.84
C VAL A 38 -6.11 -16.29 2.00
N SER A 39 -5.95 -17.58 2.31
CA SER A 39 -6.61 -18.26 3.45
C SER A 39 -6.39 -17.50 4.75
N ASP A 40 -5.14 -17.12 5.04
CA ASP A 40 -4.78 -16.59 6.37
C ASP A 40 -4.78 -15.06 6.40
N CYS A 41 -5.20 -14.40 5.32
CA CYS A 41 -5.26 -12.95 5.28
C CYS A 41 -6.43 -12.40 6.10
N THR A 42 -6.13 -11.82 7.27
CA THR A 42 -7.13 -11.20 8.14
C THR A 42 -7.87 -10.02 7.51
N ALA A 43 -7.26 -9.32 6.55
CA ALA A 43 -7.93 -8.25 5.82
C ALA A 43 -9.06 -8.78 4.92
N LEU A 44 -8.86 -9.93 4.27
CA LEU A 44 -9.87 -10.61 3.46
C LEU A 44 -11.05 -11.14 4.29
N GLU A 45 -10.78 -11.54 5.53
CA GLU A 45 -11.84 -11.97 6.46
C GLU A 45 -12.82 -10.85 6.76
N VAL A 46 -12.32 -9.62 6.90
CA VAL A 46 -13.13 -8.43 7.23
C VAL A 46 -13.75 -7.80 5.98
N ASP A 47 -13.00 -7.67 4.89
CA ASP A 47 -13.47 -7.09 3.63
C ASP A 47 -13.26 -8.05 2.45
N LYS A 48 -14.36 -8.67 2.02
CA LYS A 48 -14.38 -9.59 0.87
C LYS A 48 -14.11 -8.92 -0.47
N ASN A 49 -14.13 -7.58 -0.53
CA ASN A 49 -13.82 -6.83 -1.75
C ASN A 49 -12.32 -6.63 -1.94
N PHE A 50 -11.51 -6.85 -0.91
CA PHE A 50 -10.06 -6.80 -1.03
C PHE A 50 -9.60 -7.87 -2.04
N LEU A 51 -8.75 -7.49 -2.99
CA LEU A 51 -8.23 -8.41 -4.03
C LEU A 51 -7.37 -9.53 -3.46
N GLY A 52 -6.77 -9.29 -2.29
CA GLY A 52 -5.97 -10.29 -1.57
C GLY A 52 -4.49 -10.30 -1.96
N PRO A 53 -3.67 -10.94 -1.12
CA PRO A 53 -2.22 -10.89 -1.25
C PRO A 53 -1.68 -11.61 -2.49
N ALA A 54 -2.26 -12.75 -2.88
CA ALA A 54 -1.80 -13.50 -4.05
C ALA A 54 -1.98 -12.70 -5.36
N ALA A 55 -3.16 -12.10 -5.54
CA ALA A 55 -3.47 -11.32 -6.73
C ALA A 55 -2.59 -10.07 -6.83
N LEU A 56 -2.41 -9.34 -5.72
CA LEU A 56 -1.59 -8.13 -5.71
C LEU A 56 -0.09 -8.42 -5.81
N ALA A 57 0.40 -9.54 -5.26
CA ALA A 57 1.76 -9.98 -5.54
C ALA A 57 1.94 -10.28 -7.04
N LYS A 58 0.99 -10.98 -7.66
CA LYS A 58 1.04 -11.22 -9.11
C LYS A 58 0.95 -9.92 -9.93
N ALA A 59 0.20 -8.93 -9.46
CA ALA A 59 0.14 -7.60 -10.07
C ALA A 59 1.51 -6.92 -10.10
N TYR A 60 2.29 -7.03 -9.02
CA TYR A 60 3.68 -6.53 -9.00
C TYR A 60 4.56 -7.19 -10.07
N ARG A 61 4.31 -8.47 -10.40
CA ARG A 61 5.05 -9.12 -11.49
C ARG A 61 4.97 -8.32 -12.78
N PHE A 62 3.79 -7.80 -13.14
CA PHE A 62 3.60 -7.04 -14.37
C PHE A 62 4.17 -5.63 -14.24
N VAL A 63 3.82 -4.92 -13.16
CA VAL A 63 4.28 -3.53 -12.92
C VAL A 63 5.80 -3.42 -12.71
N GLY A 64 6.45 -4.51 -12.33
CA GLY A 64 7.90 -4.57 -12.19
C GLY A 64 8.62 -5.15 -13.41
N ASP A 65 7.90 -5.61 -14.43
CA ASP A 65 8.48 -6.22 -15.63
C ASP A 65 8.79 -5.14 -16.66
N PRO A 66 10.06 -4.94 -17.06
CA PRO A 66 10.43 -3.88 -18.01
C PRO A 66 9.86 -4.10 -19.41
N ARG A 67 9.23 -5.26 -19.66
CA ARG A 67 8.53 -5.60 -20.91
C ARG A 67 7.07 -5.17 -20.92
N ASP A 68 6.48 -4.85 -19.78
CA ASP A 68 5.08 -4.41 -19.70
C ASP A 68 5.03 -2.89 -19.76
N GLU A 69 4.25 -2.34 -20.69
CA GLU A 69 4.14 -0.88 -20.90
C GLU A 69 2.86 -0.30 -20.26
N SER A 70 2.08 -1.12 -19.54
CA SER A 70 0.75 -0.73 -19.02
C SER A 70 0.77 -0.35 -17.54
N ASP A 71 1.95 0.02 -17.00
CA ASP A 71 2.16 0.32 -15.58
C ASP A 71 1.17 1.35 -15.03
N ALA A 72 0.98 2.47 -15.73
CA ALA A 72 0.11 3.55 -15.26
C ALA A 72 -1.36 3.10 -15.16
N GLU A 73 -1.86 2.37 -16.16
CA GLU A 73 -3.23 1.84 -16.16
C GLU A 73 -3.42 0.81 -15.04
N ARG A 74 -2.44 -0.09 -14.87
CA ARG A 74 -2.42 -1.10 -13.82
C ARG A 74 -2.40 -0.46 -12.43
N LEU A 75 -1.49 0.47 -12.16
CA LEU A 75 -1.37 1.18 -10.89
C LEU A 75 -2.63 1.97 -10.55
N LYS A 76 -3.27 2.60 -11.55
CA LYS A 76 -4.58 3.25 -11.38
C LYS A 76 -5.64 2.25 -10.91
N LYS A 77 -5.72 1.09 -11.57
CA LYS A 77 -6.66 0.01 -11.22
C LYS A 77 -6.39 -0.52 -9.82
N TYR A 78 -5.13 -0.78 -9.48
CA TYR A 78 -4.72 -1.33 -8.19
C TYR A 78 -4.85 -0.33 -7.05
N SER A 79 -4.87 0.97 -7.34
CA SER A 79 -5.14 2.04 -6.37
C SER A 79 -6.63 2.27 -6.09
N GLY A 80 -7.52 1.53 -6.76
CA GLY A 80 -8.96 1.57 -6.52
C GLY A 80 -9.37 0.90 -5.21
N GLN A 81 -10.68 0.87 -4.96
CA GLN A 81 -11.29 0.16 -3.84
C GLN A 81 -11.04 -1.35 -3.96
N GLY A 82 -10.77 -2.04 -2.85
CA GLY A 82 -10.35 -3.43 -2.84
C GLY A 82 -8.86 -3.61 -3.21
N GLY A 83 -8.15 -2.52 -3.47
CA GLY A 83 -6.82 -2.53 -4.04
C GLY A 83 -5.67 -2.59 -3.04
N ILE A 84 -4.52 -2.07 -3.43
CA ILE A 84 -3.28 -2.10 -2.65
C ILE A 84 -3.41 -1.41 -1.29
N TRP A 85 -4.31 -0.44 -1.16
CA TRP A 85 -4.49 0.38 0.04
C TRP A 85 -5.20 -0.36 1.19
N ASP A 86 -5.94 -1.42 0.89
CA ASP A 86 -6.74 -2.14 1.89
C ASP A 86 -5.92 -3.19 2.66
N CYS A 87 -4.69 -3.48 2.21
CA CYS A 87 -3.75 -4.28 2.99
C CYS A 87 -3.40 -3.62 4.34
N THR A 88 -3.67 -4.33 5.43
CA THR A 88 -3.43 -3.84 6.81
C THR A 88 -2.00 -4.08 7.29
N ARG A 89 -1.14 -4.73 6.48
CA ARG A 89 0.26 -5.07 6.80
C ARG A 89 0.42 -5.96 8.04
N CYS A 90 -0.47 -6.95 8.20
CA CYS A 90 -0.42 -7.91 9.30
C CYS A 90 0.65 -9.02 9.16
N MET A 91 1.35 -9.08 8.02
CA MET A 91 2.43 -10.04 7.70
C MET A 91 2.06 -11.52 7.55
N GLU A 92 0.83 -11.94 7.86
CA GLU A 92 0.46 -13.37 7.82
C GLU A 92 0.73 -14.05 6.47
N CYS A 93 0.41 -13.35 5.38
CA CYS A 93 0.66 -13.84 4.01
C CYS A 93 2.13 -14.12 3.69
N VAL A 94 3.08 -13.51 4.42
CA VAL A 94 4.52 -13.76 4.30
C VAL A 94 4.88 -15.03 5.05
N GLU A 95 4.43 -15.15 6.31
CA GLU A 95 4.73 -16.27 7.20
C GLU A 95 4.24 -17.61 6.64
N VAL A 96 3.02 -17.64 6.10
CA VAL A 96 2.40 -18.91 5.65
C VAL A 96 2.83 -19.31 4.23
N CYS A 97 3.62 -18.49 3.53
CA CYS A 97 3.96 -18.74 2.14
C CYS A 97 5.02 -19.86 2.01
N PRO A 98 4.68 -21.06 1.48
CA PRO A 98 5.63 -22.18 1.41
C PRO A 98 6.77 -21.95 0.40
N LYS A 99 6.66 -20.92 -0.44
CA LYS A 99 7.65 -20.56 -1.46
C LYS A 99 8.46 -19.30 -1.11
N GLY A 100 8.19 -18.66 0.03
CA GLY A 100 8.90 -17.44 0.43
C GLY A 100 8.70 -16.25 -0.52
N VAL A 101 7.55 -16.15 -1.19
CA VAL A 101 7.24 -15.08 -2.16
C VAL A 101 7.17 -13.68 -1.51
N ALA A 102 6.85 -13.64 -0.21
CA ALA A 102 6.59 -12.43 0.57
C ALA A 102 5.58 -11.46 -0.10
N PRO A 103 4.29 -11.84 -0.22
CA PRO A 103 3.27 -11.03 -0.90
C PRO A 103 3.10 -9.62 -0.35
N MET A 104 3.19 -9.43 0.97
CA MET A 104 3.06 -8.12 1.63
C MET A 104 4.10 -7.13 1.09
N ASP A 105 5.35 -7.56 1.00
CA ASP A 105 6.46 -6.73 0.50
C ASP A 105 6.19 -6.27 -0.93
N ARG A 106 5.66 -7.14 -1.78
CA ARG A 106 5.28 -6.79 -3.17
C ARG A 106 4.15 -5.78 -3.21
N ILE A 107 3.18 -5.88 -2.30
CA ILE A 107 2.11 -4.88 -2.16
C ILE A 107 2.69 -3.52 -1.71
N MET A 108 3.70 -3.50 -0.84
CA MET A 108 4.34 -2.23 -0.43
C MET A 108 5.05 -1.56 -1.59
N VAL A 109 5.82 -2.32 -2.39
CA VAL A 109 6.46 -1.76 -3.59
C VAL A 109 5.43 -1.23 -4.59
N LEU A 110 4.27 -1.88 -4.73
CA LEU A 110 3.18 -1.35 -5.55
C LEU A 110 2.60 -0.03 -5.01
N ARG A 111 2.51 0.15 -3.69
CA ARG A 111 2.09 1.42 -3.08
C ARG A 111 3.08 2.53 -3.37
N ASP A 112 4.38 2.24 -3.24
CA ASP A 112 5.44 3.21 -3.51
C ASP A 112 5.39 3.64 -4.99
N LYS A 113 5.35 2.67 -5.91
CA LYS A 113 5.18 2.94 -7.35
C LYS A 113 3.90 3.70 -7.68
N ALA A 114 2.79 3.43 -6.99
CA ALA A 114 1.55 4.17 -7.18
C ALA A 114 1.69 5.64 -6.76
N ILE A 115 2.38 5.91 -5.65
CA ILE A 115 2.66 7.28 -5.19
C ILE A 115 3.60 7.99 -6.17
N GLU A 116 4.68 7.33 -6.59
CA GLU A 116 5.64 7.85 -7.58
C GLU A 116 4.97 8.19 -8.92
N ALA A 117 4.03 7.35 -9.36
CA ALA A 117 3.23 7.58 -10.57
C ALA A 117 2.12 8.63 -10.41
N GLY A 118 1.99 9.27 -9.24
CA GLY A 118 1.02 10.33 -8.98
C GLY A 118 -0.37 9.87 -8.57
N PHE A 119 -0.58 8.58 -8.26
CA PHE A 119 -1.85 8.06 -7.72
C PHE A 119 -1.95 8.28 -6.20
N ASN A 120 -1.63 9.48 -5.73
CA ASN A 120 -1.61 9.84 -4.31
C ASN A 120 -2.90 10.55 -3.82
N ASN A 121 -3.81 10.93 -4.71
CA ASN A 121 -5.07 11.59 -4.33
C ASN A 121 -6.16 10.61 -3.87
N ASN A 122 -5.83 9.70 -2.95
CA ASN A 122 -6.78 8.77 -2.33
C ASN A 122 -6.54 8.67 -0.81
N ASN A 123 -7.48 8.08 -0.08
CA ASN A 123 -7.39 7.97 1.37
C ASN A 123 -6.15 7.16 1.81
N GLY A 124 -5.81 6.07 1.10
CA GLY A 124 -4.69 5.20 1.46
C GLY A 124 -3.32 5.88 1.31
N ALA A 125 -3.11 6.59 0.21
CA ALA A 125 -1.91 7.38 -0.03
C ALA A 125 -1.79 8.52 0.97
N ARG A 126 -2.85 9.32 1.17
CA ARG A 126 -2.87 10.38 2.20
C ARG A 126 -2.61 9.85 3.60
N HIS A 127 -3.13 8.67 3.93
CA HIS A 127 -2.87 8.03 5.22
C HIS A 127 -1.38 7.71 5.40
N THR A 128 -0.75 7.17 4.35
CA THR A 128 0.67 6.82 4.34
C THR A 128 1.54 8.07 4.51
N GLU A 129 1.26 9.13 3.75
CA GLU A 129 1.94 10.42 3.86
C GLU A 129 1.76 11.04 5.25
N ALA A 130 0.52 11.11 5.75
CA ALA A 130 0.21 11.66 7.07
C ALA A 130 0.88 10.89 8.20
N PHE A 131 0.95 9.56 8.09
CA PHE A 131 1.67 8.70 9.04
C PHE A 131 3.16 9.05 9.04
N ASN A 132 3.81 9.07 7.87
CA ASN A 132 5.23 9.35 7.72
C ASN A 132 5.59 10.76 8.22
N GLU A 133 4.80 11.77 7.88
CA GLU A 133 4.97 13.13 8.38
C GLU A 133 4.90 13.22 9.91
N SER A 134 3.96 12.48 10.53
CA SER A 134 3.78 12.48 11.97
C SER A 134 5.02 11.93 12.69
N ILE A 135 5.55 10.80 12.19
CA ILE A 135 6.78 10.19 12.68
C ILE A 135 7.99 11.09 12.43
N LYS A 136 8.12 11.69 11.24
CA LYS A 136 9.22 12.62 10.91
C LYS A 136 9.23 13.85 11.83
N HIS A 137 8.05 14.38 12.13
CA HIS A 137 7.92 15.59 12.95
C HIS A 137 8.29 15.32 14.41
N SER A 138 7.74 14.26 15.00
CA SER A 138 7.68 14.06 16.46
C SER A 138 8.32 12.76 16.96
N GLY A 139 8.62 11.82 16.05
CA GLY A 139 9.03 10.46 16.37
C GLY A 139 7.92 9.57 16.95
N ARG A 140 6.67 10.03 16.97
CA ARG A 140 5.48 9.27 17.38
C ARG A 140 4.32 9.54 16.45
N LEU A 141 3.40 8.58 16.39
CA LEU A 141 2.17 8.74 15.63
C LEU A 141 1.19 9.64 16.40
N ASP A 142 0.70 10.68 15.73
CA ASP A 142 -0.42 11.52 16.17
C ASP A 142 -1.72 10.89 15.70
N GLU A 143 -2.21 9.90 16.47
CA GLU A 143 -3.43 9.16 16.16
C GLU A 143 -4.68 10.06 16.12
N LEU A 144 -4.66 11.20 16.81
CA LEU A 144 -5.79 12.13 16.81
C LEU A 144 -5.88 12.91 15.49
N ARG A 145 -4.73 13.36 14.95
CA ARG A 145 -4.69 14.10 13.67
C ARG A 145 -4.67 13.20 12.44
N LEU A 146 -4.29 11.93 12.58
CA LEU A 146 -4.17 11.01 11.45
C LEU A 146 -5.49 10.84 10.66
N PRO A 147 -6.67 10.62 11.29
CA PRO A 147 -7.94 10.57 10.56
C PRO A 147 -8.28 11.88 9.84
N LEU A 148 -8.00 13.03 10.45
CA LEU A 148 -8.25 14.35 9.87
C LEU A 148 -7.43 14.57 8.60
N LYS A 149 -6.13 14.19 8.62
CA LYS A 149 -5.26 14.25 7.45
C LYS A 149 -5.61 13.20 6.38
N THR A 150 -6.08 12.02 6.80
CA THR A 150 -6.43 10.92 5.90
C THR A 150 -7.70 11.23 5.09
N PHE A 151 -8.80 11.55 5.79
CA PHE A 151 -10.12 11.76 5.16
C PHE A 151 -10.31 13.18 4.64
N GLY A 152 -9.48 14.13 5.08
CA GLY A 152 -9.57 15.54 4.78
C GLY A 152 -10.39 16.33 5.81
N MET A 153 -9.92 17.53 6.15
CA MET A 153 -10.52 18.38 7.19
C MET A 153 -11.98 18.78 6.90
N PHE A 154 -12.33 18.87 5.62
CA PHE A 154 -13.66 19.31 5.16
C PHE A 154 -14.60 18.14 4.83
N ASN A 155 -14.14 16.89 4.94
CA ASN A 155 -14.96 15.71 4.68
C ASN A 155 -15.79 15.34 5.93
N PHE A 156 -16.71 16.22 6.30
CA PHE A 156 -17.56 16.05 7.46
C PHE A 156 -18.32 14.70 7.47
N PRO A 157 -18.89 14.20 6.36
CA PRO A 157 -19.57 12.90 6.36
C PRO A 157 -18.67 11.74 6.82
N ALA A 158 -17.44 11.65 6.28
CA ALA A 158 -16.49 10.61 6.67
C ALA A 158 -16.05 10.76 8.14
N LEU A 159 -15.83 12.01 8.59
CA LEU A 159 -15.41 12.31 9.96
C LEU A 159 -16.50 12.00 10.99
N PHE A 160 -17.77 12.33 10.69
CA PHE A 160 -18.90 11.95 11.54
C PHE A 160 -19.08 10.44 11.62
N GLY A 161 -18.74 9.70 10.55
CA GLY A 161 -18.70 8.24 10.55
C GLY A 161 -17.74 7.63 11.60
N LEU A 162 -16.71 8.37 12.03
CA LEU A 162 -15.77 7.94 13.07
C LEU A 162 -16.24 8.28 14.49
N LEU A 163 -17.28 9.11 14.65
CA LEU A 163 -17.78 9.53 15.96
C LEU A 163 -18.16 8.35 16.88
N PRO A 164 -18.83 7.27 16.40
CA PRO A 164 -19.14 6.11 17.24
C PRO A 164 -17.88 5.38 17.74
N VAL A 165 -16.79 5.38 16.95
CA VAL A 165 -15.50 4.82 17.36
C VAL A 165 -14.87 5.74 18.42
N GLY A 166 -14.86 7.04 18.20
CA GLY A 166 -14.35 8.04 19.14
C GLY A 166 -15.06 7.99 20.50
N LEU A 167 -16.40 7.93 20.51
CA LEU A 167 -17.19 7.78 21.74
C LEU A 167 -16.89 6.48 22.49
N ARG A 168 -16.73 5.36 21.76
CA ARG A 168 -16.33 4.07 22.36
C ARG A 168 -14.92 4.13 22.95
N ALA A 169 -13.98 4.76 22.25
CA ALA A 169 -12.61 4.95 22.73
C ALA A 169 -12.59 5.81 23.99
N LEU A 170 -13.31 6.95 24.00
CA LEU A 170 -13.46 7.83 25.15
C LEU A 170 -14.04 7.08 26.35
N ARG A 171 -15.15 6.36 26.17
CA ARG A 171 -15.79 5.56 27.23
C ARG A 171 -14.86 4.49 27.82
N ARG A 172 -13.95 3.94 27.01
CA ARG A 172 -12.96 2.94 27.44
C ARG A 172 -11.66 3.56 27.96
N GLY A 173 -11.55 4.89 28.05
CA GLY A 173 -10.31 5.57 28.45
C GLY A 173 -9.17 5.38 27.46
N LYS A 174 -9.47 5.01 26.21
CA LYS A 174 -8.51 4.75 25.11
C LYS A 174 -8.43 5.92 24.13
N MET A 175 -8.79 7.12 24.58
CA MET A 175 -8.70 8.29 23.72
C MET A 175 -7.23 8.69 23.53
N PRO A 176 -6.76 8.92 22.30
CA PRO A 176 -5.42 9.43 22.06
C PRO A 176 -5.17 10.76 22.78
N PRO A 177 -3.91 11.06 23.12
CA PRO A 177 -3.57 12.31 23.79
C PRO A 177 -3.90 13.51 22.89
N ILE A 178 -4.56 14.52 23.47
CA ILE A 178 -4.90 15.77 22.76
C ILE A 178 -3.62 16.57 22.44
N ILE A 179 -2.65 16.53 23.36
CA ILE A 179 -1.36 17.21 23.21
C ILE A 179 -0.35 16.19 22.66
N HIS A 180 0.04 16.39 21.40
CA HIS A 180 1.06 15.56 20.76
C HIS A 180 2.47 15.99 21.20
N LYS A 181 3.16 15.13 21.96
CA LYS A 181 4.53 15.37 22.43
C LYS A 181 5.54 14.59 21.61
N ALA A 182 6.63 15.24 21.22
CA ALA A 182 7.75 14.57 20.56
C ALA A 182 8.56 13.71 21.55
N ILE A 183 9.17 12.63 21.06
CA ILE A 183 10.05 11.79 21.89
C ILE A 183 11.40 12.46 22.14
N PRO A 184 12.08 12.09 23.25
CA PRO A 184 13.51 12.32 23.39
C PRO A 184 14.23 11.72 22.18
N GLY A 185 15.00 12.55 21.45
CA GLY A 185 15.73 12.11 20.27
C GLY A 185 14.97 12.18 18.94
N ALA A 186 13.81 12.84 18.87
CA ALA A 186 13.08 13.05 17.60
C ALA A 186 13.94 13.66 16.47
N LYS A 187 14.96 14.47 16.82
CA LYS A 187 15.94 14.99 15.85
C LYS A 187 16.72 13.87 15.13
N LYS A 188 17.04 12.75 15.80
CA LYS A 188 17.71 11.60 15.18
C LYS A 188 16.79 10.94 14.15
N ILE A 189 15.52 10.76 14.49
CA ILE A 189 14.51 10.23 13.56
C ILE A 189 14.41 11.14 12.34
N ARG A 190 14.28 12.45 12.54
CA ARG A 190 14.22 13.40 11.43
C ARG A 190 15.43 13.29 10.48
N ARG A 191 16.64 13.13 11.02
CA ARG A 191 17.86 12.88 10.23
C ARG A 191 17.81 11.59 9.42
N ILE A 192 17.13 10.54 9.91
CA ILE A 192 16.95 9.29 9.15
C ILE A 192 16.06 9.56 7.94
N PHE A 193 14.95 10.27 8.13
CA PHE A 193 14.08 10.68 7.01
C PHE A 193 14.83 11.56 6.00
N GLU A 194 15.58 12.56 6.45
CA GLU A 194 16.39 13.44 5.58
C GLU A 194 17.46 12.68 4.78
N LYS A 195 17.93 11.52 5.25
CA LYS A 195 18.87 10.67 4.52
C LYS A 195 18.20 9.74 3.52
N LEU A 196 16.96 9.33 3.78
CA LEU A 196 16.21 8.41 2.92
C LEU A 196 15.47 9.14 1.80
N GLU A 197 15.09 10.40 2.00
CA GLU A 197 14.44 11.25 1.00
C GLU A 197 15.44 11.94 0.04
N ARG A 198 16.74 11.62 0.15
CA ARG A 198 17.83 12.25 -0.60
C ARG A 198 18.33 11.33 -1.72
#